data_AF-A0A7Z0Q4W7-F1
#
_entry.id   AF-A0A7Z0Q4W7-F1
#
_cell.length_a   1.000
_cell.length_b   1.000
_cell.length_c   1.000
_cell.angle_alpha   90.00
_cell.angle_beta   90.00
_cell.angle_gamma   90.00
#
_symmetry.space_group_name_H-M   'P 1'
#
loop_
_entity.id
_entity.type
_entity.pdbx_description
1 polymer ?
#
loop_
_entity_poly.entity_id
_entity_poly.type
_entity_poly.pdbx_seq_one_letter_code
_entity_poly.pdbx_strand_id
1 'polypeptide(L)'
;MPDRVGPHVKLVFAEMARLRVTYDETEEGSGVRRASIKAWRRKNKPGLESLEAVLGFLGWDFVAVPRAKVLPEEVRAELQPIADKLGLTMPQTVTALIEIVTGIHERFPFLRDPTAIRPVRFKGKRKERPTTHPDQHSLLQEAPTHVAH
;
A
#
# COMPACT_ATOMS: atom_id res chain seq x y z
N MET A 1 4.62 0.11 -15.52
CA MET A 1 3.55 -0.02 -14.50
C MET A 1 2.47 1.03 -14.77
N PRO A 2 1.16 0.76 -14.61
CA PRO A 2 0.11 1.77 -14.80
C PRO A 2 0.10 2.78 -13.63
N ASP A 3 0.15 4.08 -13.94
CA ASP A 3 0.38 5.11 -12.92
C ASP A 3 -0.88 5.52 -12.15
N ARG A 4 -2.01 5.65 -12.86
CA ARG A 4 -3.27 6.24 -12.36
C ARG A 4 -4.33 5.22 -11.91
N VAL A 5 -3.89 4.04 -11.50
CA VAL A 5 -4.80 2.96 -11.07
C VAL A 5 -4.57 2.60 -9.59
N GLY A 6 -5.57 1.96 -8.99
CA GLY A 6 -5.51 1.52 -7.60
C GLY A 6 -4.42 0.47 -7.36
N PRO A 7 -4.00 0.27 -6.10
CA PRO A 7 -2.91 -0.64 -5.75
C PRO A 7 -3.18 -2.09 -6.17
N HIS A 8 -4.44 -2.54 -6.10
CA HIS A 8 -4.84 -3.88 -6.54
C HIS A 8 -4.58 -4.12 -8.04
N VAL A 9 -4.86 -3.13 -8.90
CA VAL A 9 -4.54 -3.23 -10.33
C VAL A 9 -3.03 -3.16 -10.55
N LYS A 10 -2.32 -2.33 -9.79
CA LYS A 10 -0.84 -2.28 -9.86
C LYS A 10 -0.23 -3.64 -9.51
N LEU A 11 -0.74 -4.31 -8.47
CA LEU A 11 -0.29 -5.64 -8.08
C LEU A 11 -0.44 -6.63 -9.22
N VAL A 12 -1.63 -6.71 -9.85
CA VAL A 12 -1.85 -7.59 -11.03
C VAL A 12 -0.77 -7.40 -12.09
N PHE A 13 -0.51 -6.15 -12.51
CA PHE A 13 0.48 -5.91 -13.56
C PHE A 13 1.92 -6.10 -13.12
N ALA A 14 2.23 -5.88 -11.85
CA ALA A 14 3.53 -6.19 -11.28
C ALA A 14 3.78 -7.70 -11.29
N GLU A 15 2.79 -8.49 -10.89
CA GLU A 15 2.88 -9.95 -10.83
C GLU A 15 2.91 -10.57 -12.22
N MET A 16 2.10 -10.08 -13.17
CA MET A 16 2.23 -10.48 -14.58
C MET A 16 3.65 -10.25 -15.11
N ALA A 17 4.24 -9.08 -14.80
CA ALA A 17 5.61 -8.76 -15.21
C ALA A 17 6.66 -9.63 -14.49
N ARG A 18 6.47 -9.89 -13.19
CA ARG A 18 7.37 -10.73 -12.38
C ARG A 18 7.39 -12.19 -12.87
N LEU A 19 6.21 -12.74 -13.17
CA LEU A 19 6.03 -14.10 -13.66
C LEU A 19 6.28 -14.24 -15.16
N ARG A 20 6.41 -13.10 -15.88
CA ARG A 20 6.55 -13.03 -17.34
C ARG A 20 5.37 -13.67 -18.09
N VAL A 21 4.18 -13.67 -17.50
CA VAL A 21 2.97 -14.14 -18.15
C VAL A 21 2.36 -13.06 -19.03
N THR A 22 1.88 -13.48 -20.19
CA THR A 22 1.22 -12.66 -21.18
C THR A 22 -0.25 -12.43 -20.84
N TYR A 23 -0.88 -11.52 -21.58
CA TYR A 23 -2.32 -11.32 -21.46
C TYR A 23 -3.13 -12.53 -21.91
N ASP A 24 -2.63 -13.27 -22.90
CA ASP A 24 -3.33 -14.43 -23.45
C ASP A 24 -3.28 -15.59 -22.44
N GLU A 25 -2.12 -15.85 -21.84
CA GLU A 25 -1.98 -16.82 -20.73
C GLU A 25 -2.81 -16.42 -19.50
N THR A 26 -2.88 -15.12 -19.19
CA THR A 26 -3.71 -14.66 -18.07
C THR A 26 -5.20 -14.82 -18.37
N GLU A 27 -5.63 -14.60 -19.61
CA GLU A 27 -7.02 -14.84 -20.02
C GLU A 27 -7.38 -16.31 -19.93
N GLU A 28 -6.51 -17.21 -20.41
CA GLU A 28 -6.71 -18.65 -20.33
C GLU A 28 -6.76 -19.13 -18.88
N GLY A 29 -5.80 -18.70 -18.05
CA GLY A 29 -5.67 -19.18 -16.67
C GLY A 29 -6.67 -18.59 -15.67
N SER A 30 -7.19 -17.38 -15.93
CA SER A 30 -8.16 -16.72 -15.04
C SER A 30 -9.60 -16.73 -15.55
N GLY A 31 -9.81 -17.03 -16.85
CA GLY A 31 -11.10 -16.85 -17.51
C GLY A 31 -11.53 -15.39 -17.74
N VAL A 32 -10.69 -14.41 -17.38
CA VAL A 32 -11.00 -12.99 -17.55
C VAL A 32 -10.47 -12.48 -18.88
N ARG A 33 -11.36 -11.88 -19.69
CA ARG A 33 -11.02 -11.46 -21.05
C ARG A 33 -9.80 -10.53 -21.13
N ARG A 34 -8.89 -10.77 -22.07
CA ARG A 34 -7.70 -9.93 -22.31
C ARG A 34 -8.06 -8.46 -22.52
N ALA A 35 -9.14 -8.20 -23.25
CA ALA A 35 -9.63 -6.85 -23.49
C ALA A 35 -9.99 -6.12 -22.17
N SER A 36 -10.61 -6.84 -21.23
CA SER A 36 -10.95 -6.33 -19.90
C SER A 36 -9.70 -6.03 -19.08
N ILE A 37 -8.76 -6.97 -19.03
CA ILE A 37 -7.48 -6.80 -18.29
C ILE A 37 -6.73 -5.57 -18.84
N LYS A 38 -6.61 -5.42 -20.15
CA LYS A 38 -5.99 -4.24 -20.78
C LYS A 38 -6.73 -2.94 -20.43
N ALA A 39 -8.05 -2.97 -20.37
CA ALA A 39 -8.87 -1.81 -20.03
C ALA A 39 -8.64 -1.34 -18.59
N TRP A 40 -8.24 -2.21 -17.66
CA TRP A 40 -7.95 -1.84 -16.27
C TRP A 40 -6.82 -0.82 -16.12
N ARG A 41 -5.94 -0.70 -17.12
CA ARG A 41 -4.86 0.29 -17.10
C ARG A 41 -5.34 1.74 -17.19
N ARG A 42 -6.52 1.98 -17.77
CA ARG A 42 -6.92 3.33 -18.19
C ARG A 42 -8.42 3.64 -18.25
N LYS A 43 -9.29 2.64 -18.39
CA LYS A 43 -10.70 2.84 -18.76
C LYS A 43 -11.67 2.35 -17.70
N ASN A 44 -11.53 1.10 -17.25
CA ASN A 44 -12.50 0.44 -16.40
C ASN A 44 -11.86 -0.01 -15.08
N LYS A 45 -12.63 -0.02 -14.00
CA LYS A 45 -12.22 -0.68 -12.75
C LYS A 45 -12.58 -2.17 -12.82
N PRO A 46 -11.74 -3.08 -12.29
CA PRO A 46 -12.12 -4.48 -12.20
C PRO A 46 -13.30 -4.67 -11.24
N GLY A 47 -14.17 -5.64 -11.56
CA GLY A 47 -15.08 -6.22 -10.58
C GLY A 47 -14.31 -7.11 -9.60
N LEU A 48 -14.93 -7.45 -8.46
CA LEU A 48 -14.27 -8.25 -7.43
C LEU A 48 -13.99 -9.66 -7.93
N GLU A 49 -14.93 -10.30 -8.62
CA GLU A 49 -14.77 -11.67 -9.12
C GLU A 49 -13.66 -11.76 -10.16
N SER A 50 -13.58 -10.77 -11.06
CA SER A 50 -12.52 -10.72 -12.07
C SER A 50 -11.14 -10.47 -11.46
N LEU A 51 -11.07 -9.65 -10.41
CA LEU A 51 -9.83 -9.36 -9.72
C LEU A 51 -9.35 -10.59 -8.93
N GLU A 52 -10.26 -11.26 -8.22
CA GLU A 52 -10.01 -12.52 -7.53
C GLU A 52 -9.51 -13.60 -8.48
N ALA A 53 -10.19 -13.82 -9.61
CA ALA A 53 -9.78 -14.82 -10.58
C ALA A 53 -8.38 -14.57 -11.17
N VAL A 54 -8.08 -13.32 -11.53
CA VAL A 54 -6.76 -12.96 -12.04
C VAL A 54 -5.68 -13.08 -10.97
N LEU A 55 -5.94 -12.64 -9.74
CA LEU A 55 -4.98 -12.79 -8.64
C LEU A 55 -4.75 -14.27 -8.29
N GLY A 56 -5.81 -15.07 -8.24
CA GLY A 56 -5.74 -16.51 -7.98
C GLY A 56 -4.85 -17.22 -9.02
N PHE A 57 -5.04 -16.92 -10.31
CA PHE A 57 -4.14 -17.42 -11.36
C PHE A 57 -2.69 -16.99 -11.15
N LEU A 58 -2.45 -15.75 -10.71
CA LEU A 58 -1.11 -15.22 -10.43
C LEU A 58 -0.51 -15.73 -9.10
N GLY A 59 -1.20 -16.62 -8.39
CA GLY A 59 -0.75 -17.21 -7.12
C GLY A 59 -1.00 -16.32 -5.90
N TRP A 60 -2.04 -15.47 -5.94
CA TRP A 60 -2.44 -14.59 -4.85
C TRP A 60 -3.89 -14.82 -4.48
N ASP A 61 -4.17 -14.91 -3.17
CA ASP A 61 -5.53 -14.90 -2.67
C ASP A 61 -6.07 -13.46 -2.56
N PHE A 62 -7.34 -13.28 -2.90
CA PHE A 62 -8.05 -12.00 -2.77
C PHE A 62 -9.11 -12.08 -1.66
N VAL A 63 -8.65 -11.95 -0.42
CA VAL A 63 -9.50 -12.10 0.77
C VAL A 63 -9.91 -10.77 1.38
N ALA A 64 -11.16 -10.71 1.86
CA ALA A 64 -11.63 -9.58 2.66
C ALA A 64 -11.02 -9.63 4.05
N VAL A 65 -10.30 -8.58 4.42
CA VAL A 65 -9.62 -8.47 5.70
C VAL A 65 -10.36 -7.49 6.61
N PRO A 66 -10.84 -7.91 7.81
CA PRO A 66 -11.46 -7.00 8.75
C PRO A 66 -10.41 -6.02 9.29
N ARG A 67 -10.76 -4.74 9.34
CA ARG A 67 -9.97 -3.75 10.09
C ARG A 67 -10.19 -3.93 11.58
N ALA A 68 -9.22 -3.58 12.41
CA ALA A 68 -9.35 -3.67 13.87
C ALA A 68 -10.64 -3.03 14.41
N LYS A 69 -11.09 -1.92 13.84
CA LYS A 69 -12.33 -1.23 14.26
C LYS A 69 -13.63 -2.01 14.03
N VAL A 70 -13.62 -3.04 13.17
CA VAL A 70 -14.79 -3.88 12.87
C VAL A 70 -14.69 -5.26 13.50
N LEU A 71 -13.61 -5.55 14.23
CA LEU A 71 -13.51 -6.78 15.01
C LEU A 71 -14.46 -6.71 16.23
N PRO A 72 -15.13 -7.82 16.58
CA PRO A 72 -15.87 -7.93 17.83
C PRO A 72 -14.98 -7.58 19.02
N GLU A 73 -15.56 -6.97 20.05
CA GLU A 73 -14.80 -6.52 21.21
C GLU A 73 -14.14 -7.70 21.95
N GLU A 74 -14.84 -8.84 22.02
CA GLU A 74 -14.31 -10.08 22.60
C GLU A 74 -13.01 -10.51 21.90
N VAL A 75 -13.01 -10.54 20.57
CA VAL A 75 -11.82 -10.89 19.77
C VAL A 75 -10.70 -9.85 19.95
N ARG A 76 -11.05 -8.56 20.01
CA ARG A 76 -10.07 -7.50 20.27
C ARG A 76 -9.41 -7.68 21.64
N ALA A 77 -10.20 -7.99 22.66
CA ALA A 77 -9.73 -8.21 24.02
C ALA A 77 -8.80 -9.44 24.09
N GLU A 78 -9.11 -10.52 23.38
CA GLU A 78 -8.24 -11.71 23.30
C GLU A 78 -6.93 -11.46 22.55
N LEU A 79 -6.93 -10.58 21.54
CA LEU A 79 -5.73 -10.22 20.80
C LEU A 79 -4.82 -9.22 21.54
N GLN A 80 -5.34 -8.49 22.53
CA GLN A 80 -4.59 -7.46 23.24
C GLN A 80 -3.36 -8.02 24.00
N PRO A 81 -3.45 -9.12 24.76
CA PRO A 81 -2.27 -9.74 25.38
C PRO A 81 -1.19 -10.15 24.38
N ILE A 82 -1.58 -10.61 23.18
CA ILE A 82 -0.65 -10.99 22.11
C ILE A 82 0.05 -9.75 21.57
N ALA A 83 -0.71 -8.67 21.34
CA ALA A 83 -0.18 -7.38 20.91
C ALA A 83 0.87 -6.85 21.89
N ASP A 84 0.54 -6.84 23.19
CA ASP A 84 1.42 -6.35 24.25
C ASP A 84 2.70 -7.19 24.35
N LYS A 85 2.58 -8.52 24.29
CA LYS A 85 3.71 -9.45 24.36
C LYS A 85 4.70 -9.28 23.19
N LEU A 86 4.20 -8.93 22.01
CA LEU A 86 5.01 -8.77 20.80
C LEU A 86 5.42 -7.31 20.54
N GLY A 87 5.01 -6.37 21.39
CA GLY A 87 5.26 -4.94 21.18
C GLY A 87 4.57 -4.39 19.92
N LEU A 88 3.43 -4.97 19.55
CA LEU A 88 2.66 -4.59 18.35
C LEU A 88 1.46 -3.72 18.73
N THR A 89 1.10 -2.80 17.85
CA THR A 89 -0.21 -2.12 17.91
C THR A 89 -1.32 -3.08 17.46
N MET A 90 -2.56 -2.88 17.92
CA MET A 90 -3.70 -3.72 17.52
C MET A 90 -3.85 -3.88 15.99
N PRO A 91 -3.71 -2.83 15.14
CA PRO A 91 -3.72 -3.01 13.69
C PRO A 91 -2.59 -3.92 13.17
N GLN A 92 -1.39 -3.85 13.76
CA GLN A 92 -0.26 -4.72 13.40
C GLN A 92 -0.51 -6.16 13.83
N THR A 93 -1.06 -6.39 15.02
CA THR A 93 -1.44 -7.71 15.52
C THR A 93 -2.46 -8.38 14.61
N VAL A 94 -3.49 -7.63 14.18
CA VAL A 94 -4.49 -8.14 13.23
C VAL A 94 -3.82 -8.50 11.90
N THR A 95 -2.95 -7.62 11.38
CA THR A 95 -2.19 -7.87 10.14
C THR A 95 -1.34 -9.15 10.25
N ALA A 96 -0.61 -9.30 11.36
CA ALA A 96 0.22 -10.47 11.61
C ALA A 96 -0.62 -11.75 11.73
N LEU A 97 -1.78 -11.70 12.40
CA LEU A 97 -2.70 -12.84 12.48
C LEU A 97 -3.17 -13.25 11.08
N ILE A 98 -3.51 -12.29 10.23
CA ILE A 98 -3.91 -12.57 8.85
C ILE A 98 -2.76 -13.21 8.09
N GLU A 99 -1.55 -12.64 8.15
CA GLU A 99 -0.37 -13.22 7.50
C GLU A 99 -0.05 -14.65 7.97
N ILE A 100 -0.31 -14.95 9.25
CA ILE A 100 -0.18 -16.29 9.81
C ILE A 100 -1.24 -17.22 9.22
N VAL A 101 -2.53 -16.84 9.32
CA VAL A 101 -3.67 -17.64 8.87
C VAL A 101 -3.66 -17.87 7.36
N THR A 102 -3.24 -16.88 6.57
CA THR A 102 -3.14 -16.99 5.11
C THR A 102 -1.83 -17.63 4.66
N GLY A 103 -0.96 -18.10 5.58
CA GLY A 103 0.30 -18.77 5.23
C GLY A 103 1.36 -17.87 4.58
N ILE A 104 1.20 -16.54 4.63
CA ILE A 104 2.10 -15.56 3.97
C ILE A 104 3.36 -15.29 4.83
N HIS A 105 3.32 -15.63 6.11
CA HIS A 105 4.39 -15.42 7.09
C HIS A 105 5.73 -16.14 6.78
N GLU A 106 5.77 -17.11 5.85
CA GLU A 106 7.04 -17.70 5.39
C GLU A 106 7.89 -16.72 4.55
N ARG A 107 7.28 -15.65 4.03
CA ARG A 107 7.93 -14.72 3.09
C ARG A 107 8.71 -13.58 3.76
N PHE A 108 8.63 -13.46 5.09
CA PHE A 108 9.14 -12.30 5.83
C PHE A 108 10.18 -12.66 6.91
N PRO A 109 11.48 -12.43 6.65
CA PRO A 109 12.57 -12.78 7.57
C PRO A 109 12.54 -12.06 8.93
N PHE A 110 11.85 -10.92 9.03
CA PHE A 110 11.81 -10.10 10.25
C PHE A 110 11.00 -10.73 11.39
N LEU A 111 10.16 -11.75 11.10
CA LEU A 111 9.49 -12.54 12.13
C LEU A 111 10.42 -13.55 12.82
N ARG A 112 11.57 -13.87 12.19
CA ARG A 112 12.59 -14.77 12.75
C ARG A 112 13.72 -14.03 13.45
N ASP A 113 13.98 -12.79 13.06
CA ASP A 113 15.01 -11.94 13.66
C ASP A 113 14.51 -10.48 13.78
N PRO A 114 14.22 -10.00 15.01
CA PRO A 114 13.78 -8.62 15.23
C PRO A 114 14.86 -7.57 14.89
N THR A 115 16.12 -7.98 14.69
CA THR A 115 17.22 -7.10 14.26
C THR A 115 17.36 -6.99 12.74
N ALA A 116 16.63 -7.82 11.97
CA ALA A 116 16.63 -7.78 10.50
C ALA A 116 15.89 -6.56 9.92
N ILE A 117 15.25 -5.75 10.77
CA ILE A 117 14.71 -4.44 10.39
C ILE A 117 15.89 -3.49 10.13
N ARG A 118 16.47 -3.55 8.93
CA ARG A 118 17.34 -2.47 8.47
C ARG A 118 16.47 -1.23 8.33
N PRO A 119 16.78 -0.12 9.03
CA PRO A 119 16.05 1.12 8.80
C PRO A 119 16.19 1.46 7.33
N VAL A 120 15.06 1.59 6.64
CA VAL A 120 15.03 2.14 5.29
C VAL A 120 15.53 3.58 5.42
N ARG A 121 16.82 3.80 5.20
CA ARG A 121 17.36 5.13 4.98
C ARG A 121 16.72 5.64 3.70
N PHE A 122 15.65 6.41 3.86
CA PHE A 122 15.25 7.33 2.82
C PHE A 122 16.44 8.24 2.55
N LYS A 123 17.15 8.01 1.44
CA LYS A 123 17.99 9.05 0.84
C LYS A 123 17.01 10.13 0.38
N GLY A 124 16.59 10.98 1.31
CA GLY A 124 16.02 12.26 0.96
C GLY A 124 17.08 12.95 0.13
N LYS A 125 16.86 13.09 -1.19
CA LYS A 125 17.51 14.18 -1.91
C LYS A 125 17.08 15.42 -1.17
N ARG A 126 18.01 16.04 -0.44
CA ARG A 126 17.82 17.35 0.17
C ARG A 126 17.39 18.24 -1.00
N LYS A 127 16.11 18.62 -1.06
CA LYS A 127 15.69 19.71 -1.95
C LYS A 127 16.55 20.89 -1.51
N GLU A 128 17.45 21.34 -2.39
CA GLU A 128 18.04 22.65 -2.26
C GLU A 128 16.90 23.62 -2.01
N ARG A 129 16.95 24.34 -0.88
CA ARG A 129 16.02 25.45 -0.67
C ARG A 129 16.25 26.39 -1.85
N PRO A 130 15.19 26.93 -2.49
CA PRO A 130 15.38 28.00 -3.43
C PRO A 130 16.20 29.09 -2.74
N THR A 131 17.34 29.45 -3.31
CA THR A 131 18.07 30.65 -2.93
C THR A 131 17.10 31.81 -3.08
N THR A 132 16.76 32.45 -1.96
CA THR A 132 15.99 33.69 -1.95
C THR A 132 16.75 34.69 -2.83
N HIS A 133 16.13 35.11 -3.94
CA HIS A 133 16.71 36.14 -4.81
C HIS A 133 16.82 37.44 -4.00
N PRO A 134 17.92 38.21 -4.11
CA PRO A 134 18.20 39.37 -3.25
C PRO A 134 17.19 40.54 -3.38
N ASP A 135 16.21 40.47 -4.28
CA ASP A 135 15.30 41.59 -4.56
C ASP A 135 13.98 41.58 -3.76
N GLN A 136 13.79 40.64 -2.82
CA GLN A 136 12.56 40.59 -2.01
C GLN A 136 12.58 41.47 -0.76
N HIS A 137 13.68 42.20 -0.49
CA HIS A 137 13.74 43.15 0.63
C HIS A 137 13.11 44.52 0.31
N SER A 138 12.77 44.82 -0.95
CA SER A 138 12.29 46.14 -1.37
C SER A 138 10.77 46.33 -1.27
N LEU A 139 10.00 45.26 -1.02
CA LEU A 139 8.52 45.29 -1.11
C LEU A 139 7.80 45.22 0.25
N LEU A 140 8.53 45.24 1.37
CA LEU A 140 7.96 45.15 2.73
C LEU A 140 8.22 46.37 3.62
N GLN A 141 8.76 47.47 3.08
CA GLN A 141 9.12 48.65 3.88
C GLN A 141 8.17 49.85 3.83
N GLU A 142 7.03 49.78 3.13
CA GLU A 142 6.07 50.90 3.12
C GLU A 142 4.67 50.45 3.56
N ALA A 143 4.45 50.45 4.87
CA ALA A 143 3.12 50.62 5.44
C ALA A 143 3.24 51.31 6.82
N PRO A 144 2.97 52.62 6.94
CA PRO A 144 2.94 53.31 8.22
C PRO A 144 1.64 52.98 8.97
N THR A 145 1.78 52.46 10.19
CA THR A 145 0.70 52.26 11.15
C THR A 145 0.34 53.61 11.79
N HIS A 146 -0.75 54.27 11.36
CA HIS A 146 -1.38 55.32 12.16
C HIS A 146 -2.51 54.70 13.00
N VAL A 147 -2.29 54.67 14.32
CA VAL A 147 -3.34 54.44 15.33
C VAL A 147 -3.77 55.83 15.81
N ALA A 148 -5.06 56.15 15.70
CA ALA A 148 -5.66 57.32 16.34
C ALA A 148 -6.63 56.83 17.43
N HIS A 149 -6.52 57.47 18.60
CA HIS A 149 -7.38 57.36 19.76
C HIS A 149 -8.76 57.98 19.51
#